data_AF-A0A975H0D6-F1
#
_entry.id   AF-A0A975H0D6-F1
#
_cell.length_a   1.000
_cell.length_b   1.000
_cell.length_c   1.000
_cell.angle_alpha   90.00
_cell.angle_beta   90.00
_cell.angle_gamma   90.00
#
_symmetry.space_group_name_H-M   'P 1'
#
loop_
_entity.id
_entity.type
_entity.pdbx_description
1 polymer ?
#
loop_
_entity_poly.entity_id
_entity_poly.type
_entity_poly.pdbx_seq_one_letter_code
_entity_poly.pdbx_strand_id
1 'polypeptide(L)'
;MKSVISKELPRLIMDKLNLDDSIYGVKGSYGMGNYTDTPWISIYDKSISEGAQKGFYSVFLFKKDMSGFYLSINQGTTYLNEKF
;
A
#
# COMPACT_ATOMS: atom_id res chain seq x y z
N MET A 1 5.06 8.75 13.41
CA MET A 1 4.39 8.78 12.07
C MET A 1 4.84 7.65 11.16
N LYS A 2 6.14 7.45 10.90
CA LYS A 2 6.63 6.32 10.10
C LYS A 2 6.13 4.96 10.59
N SER A 3 6.23 4.66 11.88
CA SER A 3 5.74 3.39 12.47
C SER A 3 4.23 3.20 12.29
N VAL A 4 3.47 4.28 12.44
CA VAL A 4 2.02 4.28 12.30
C VAL A 4 1.63 3.83 10.89
N ILE A 5 2.24 4.44 9.87
CA ILE A 5 1.93 4.12 8.46
C ILE A 5 2.52 2.76 8.05
N SER A 6 3.75 2.43 8.45
CA SER A 6 4.41 1.22 7.95
C SER A 6 4.14 -0.06 8.75
N LYS A 7 3.56 0.04 9.96
CA LYS A 7 3.31 -1.13 10.83
C LYS A 7 1.93 -1.11 11.48
N GLU A 8 1.60 -0.06 12.21
CA GLU A 8 0.41 -0.05 13.09
C GLU A 8 -0.89 -0.06 12.28
N LEU A 9 -1.03 0.84 11.29
CA LEU A 9 -2.21 0.90 10.43
C LEU A 9 -2.36 -0.34 9.54
N PRO A 10 -1.30 -0.87 8.89
CA PRO A 10 -1.41 -2.14 8.18
C PRO A 10 -1.94 -3.28 9.06
N ARG A 11 -1.42 -3.40 10.29
CA ARG A 11 -1.90 -4.41 11.25
C ARG A 11 -3.36 -4.18 11.64
N LEU A 12 -3.74 -2.94 11.92
CA LEU A 12 -5.11 -2.59 12.30
C LEU A 12 -6.09 -2.86 11.16
N ILE A 13 -5.72 -2.57 9.91
CA ILE A 13 -6.56 -2.84 8.73
C ILE A 13 -6.78 -4.35 8.56
N MET A 14 -5.72 -5.16 8.65
CA MET A 14 -5.83 -6.62 8.59
C MET A 14 -6.82 -7.14 9.65
N ASP A 15 -6.69 -6.68 10.89
CA ASP A 15 -7.53 -7.07 12.02
C ASP A 15 -8.99 -6.59 11.87
N LYS A 16 -9.21 -5.30 11.61
CA LYS A 16 -10.55 -4.71 11.54
C LYS A 16 -11.38 -5.18 10.37
N LEU A 17 -10.74 -5.52 9.26
CA LEU A 17 -11.40 -6.09 8.10
C LEU A 17 -11.42 -7.62 8.11
N ASN A 18 -10.81 -8.25 9.12
CA ASN A 18 -10.67 -9.70 9.26
C ASN A 18 -10.14 -10.37 7.98
N LEU A 19 -9.06 -9.81 7.43
CA LEU A 19 -8.46 -10.29 6.19
C LEU A 19 -7.63 -11.55 6.44
N ASP A 20 -7.80 -12.55 5.57
CA ASP A 20 -6.96 -13.73 5.56
C ASP A 20 -5.57 -13.39 5.00
N ASP A 21 -4.52 -13.49 5.83
CA ASP A 21 -3.14 -13.22 5.40
C ASP A 21 -2.61 -14.28 4.43
N SER A 22 -3.28 -15.40 4.16
CA SER A 22 -2.92 -16.26 3.04
C SER A 22 -3.37 -15.69 1.69
N ILE A 23 -4.42 -14.86 1.69
CA ILE A 23 -5.05 -14.29 0.48
C ILE A 23 -4.63 -12.83 0.27
N TYR A 24 -4.63 -12.02 1.33
CA TYR A 24 -4.43 -10.58 1.22
C TYR A 24 -3.11 -10.13 1.86
N GLY A 25 -2.52 -9.08 1.29
CA GLY A 25 -1.40 -8.35 1.87
C GLY A 25 -1.77 -6.90 2.11
N VAL A 26 -1.31 -6.36 3.24
CA VAL A 26 -1.41 -4.93 3.54
C VAL A 26 -0.02 -4.38 3.83
N LYS A 27 0.39 -3.35 3.10
CA LYS A 27 1.72 -2.74 3.24
C LYS A 27 1.57 -1.23 3.33
N GLY A 28 2.38 -0.59 4.17
CA GLY A 28 2.47 0.86 4.21
C GLY A 28 3.91 1.35 4.07
N SER A 29 4.07 2.52 3.46
CA SER A 29 5.36 3.15 3.27
C SER A 29 5.29 4.63 3.61
N TYR A 30 6.33 5.08 4.33
CA TYR A 30 6.62 6.50 4.58
C TYR A 30 7.90 6.92 3.85
N GLY A 31 8.23 6.25 2.74
CA GLY A 31 9.48 6.39 2.02
C GLY A 31 10.58 5.44 2.53
N MET A 32 11.44 5.00 1.62
CA MET A 32 12.57 4.11 1.91
C MET A 32 13.87 4.92 1.73
N GLY A 33 14.68 5.02 2.79
CA GLY A 33 15.79 5.97 2.87
C GLY A 33 15.32 7.35 3.30
N ASN A 34 14.82 8.14 2.34
CA ASN A 34 14.26 9.47 2.60
C ASN A 34 12.75 9.40 2.87
N TYR A 35 12.23 10.41 3.56
CA TYR A 35 10.78 10.57 3.72
C TYR A 35 10.14 10.96 2.40
N THR A 36 9.02 10.33 2.09
CA THR A 36 8.17 10.74 0.97
C THR A 36 7.19 11.81 1.43
N ASP A 37 6.89 12.77 0.56
CA ASP A 37 5.80 13.73 0.75
C ASP A 37 4.42 13.07 0.57
N THR A 38 4.37 11.84 0.06
CA THR A 38 3.13 11.09 -0.19
C THR A 38 3.20 9.69 0.43
N PRO A 39 3.05 9.57 1.76
CA PRO A 39 2.97 8.27 2.42
C PRO A 39 1.78 7.49 1.89
N TRP A 40 1.85 6.16 1.94
CA TRP A 40 0.77 5.33 1.42
C TRP A 40 0.57 4.04 2.20
N ILE A 41 -0.64 3.48 2.09
CA ILE A 41 -0.99 2.13 2.54
C ILE A 41 -1.73 1.43 1.41
N SER A 42 -1.26 0.27 0.98
CA SER A 42 -1.92 -0.56 -0.02
C SER A 42 -2.51 -1.82 0.59
N ILE A 43 -3.64 -2.24 0.04
CA ILE A 43 -4.31 -3.51 0.29
C ILE A 43 -4.40 -4.23 -1.05
N TYR A 44 -3.95 -5.49 -1.10
CA TYR A 44 -3.88 -6.23 -2.35
C TYR A 44 -4.14 -7.72 -2.15
N ASP A 45 -4.72 -8.35 -3.17
CA ASP A 45 -4.86 -9.79 -3.27
C ASP A 45 -3.53 -10.38 -3.78
N LYS A 46 -2.97 -11.34 -3.04
CA LYS A 46 -1.67 -11.96 -3.32
C LYS A 46 -1.66 -12.77 -4.62
N SER A 47 -2.83 -13.21 -5.11
CA SER A 47 -2.94 -13.90 -6.41
C SER A 47 -2.85 -12.94 -7.60
N ILE A 48 -3.17 -11.66 -7.40
CA ILE A 48 -3.18 -10.61 -8.43
C ILE A 48 -1.91 -9.76 -8.36
N SER A 49 -1.45 -9.47 -7.14
CA SER A 49 -0.38 -8.52 -6.84
C SER A 49 0.48 -9.01 -5.68
N GLU A 50 1.80 -8.93 -5.81
CA GLU A 50 2.73 -9.23 -4.70
C GLU A 50 3.27 -7.95 -4.01
N GLY A 51 2.82 -6.77 -4.48
CA GLY A 51 3.17 -5.46 -3.96
C GLY A 51 2.88 -4.35 -4.97
N ALA A 52 3.46 -3.15 -4.75
CA ALA A 52 3.18 -1.98 -5.58
C ALA A 52 3.71 -2.04 -7.02
N GLN A 53 4.56 -3.02 -7.35
CA GLN A 53 5.30 -3.09 -8.61
C GLN A 53 4.63 -3.97 -9.69
N LYS A 54 3.65 -4.80 -9.33
CA LYS A 54 3.00 -5.75 -10.25
C LYS A 54 1.52 -5.95 -9.88
N GLY A 55 0.67 -6.02 -10.90
CA GLY A 55 -0.78 -6.28 -10.75
C GLY A 55 -1.60 -5.05 -10.35
N PHE A 56 -2.79 -5.26 -9.80
CA PHE A 56 -3.72 -4.21 -9.36
C PHE A 56 -3.92 -4.25 -7.84
N TYR A 57 -3.98 -3.07 -7.22
CA TYR A 57 -4.13 -2.96 -5.77
C TYR A 57 -4.89 -1.70 -5.38
N SER A 58 -5.59 -1.75 -4.24
CA SER A 58 -6.19 -0.58 -3.63
C SER A 58 -5.14 0.15 -2.78
N VAL A 59 -5.13 1.48 -2.82
CA VAL A 59 -4.15 2.28 -2.08
C VAL A 59 -4.77 3.54 -1.50
N PHE A 60 -4.42 3.81 -0.26
CA PHE A 60 -4.58 5.10 0.41
C PHE A 60 -3.32 5.92 0.20
N LEU A 61 -3.45 7.07 -0.47
CA LEU A 61 -2.36 8.04 -0.66
C LEU A 61 -2.59 9.24 0.24
N PHE A 62 -1.75 9.40 1.25
CA PHE A 62 -1.85 10.50 2.21
C PHE A 62 -1.31 11.79 1.60
N LYS A 63 -1.99 12.90 1.88
CA LYS A 63 -1.48 14.23 1.59
C LYS A 63 -0.21 14.49 2.41
N LYS A 64 0.69 15.33 1.89
CA LYS A 64 1.92 15.76 2.59
C LYS A 64 1.67 16.31 3.99
N ASP A 65 0.59 17.07 4.14
CA ASP A 65 0.17 17.67 5.40
C ASP A 65 -0.59 16.70 6.32
N MET A 66 -0.79 15.44 5.90
CA MET A 66 -1.56 14.40 6.58
C MET A 66 -3.03 14.79 6.90
N SER A 67 -3.54 15.87 6.31
CA SER A 67 -4.90 16.36 6.54
C SER A 67 -6.00 15.47 5.95
N GLY A 68 -5.61 14.52 5.11
CA GLY A 68 -6.51 13.56 4.48
C GLY A 68 -5.75 12.60 3.57
N PHE A 69 -6.52 11.77 2.87
CA PHE A 69 -6.00 10.78 1.92
C PHE A 69 -6.92 10.66 0.71
N TYR A 70 -6.36 10.14 -0.37
CA TYR A 70 -7.09 9.67 -1.54
C TYR A 70 -7.16 8.15 -1.53
N LEU A 71 -8.31 7.57 -1.90
CA LEU A 71 -8.45 6.14 -2.14
C LEU A 71 -8.53 5.90 -3.64
N SER A 72 -7.62 5.08 -4.18
CA SER A 72 -7.58 4.73 -5.59
C SER A 72 -7.29 3.24 -5.80
N ILE A 73 -7.57 2.76 -7.01
CA ILE A 73 -7.06 1.49 -7.52
C ILE A 73 -5.88 1.83 -8.43
N ASN A 74 -4.71 1.30 -8.12
CA ASN A 74 -3.50 1.52 -8.88
C ASN A 74 -3.02 0.22 -9.55
N GLN A 75 -2.19 0.38 -10.57
CA GLN A 75 -1.55 -0.72 -11.29
C GLN A 75 -0.04 -0.61 -11.15
N GLY A 76 0.63 -1.71 -10.82
CA GLY A 76 2.07 -1.79 -10.81
C GLY A 76 2.62 -1.75 -12.24
N THR A 77 3.28 -0.64 -12.59
CA THR A 77 3.79 -0.40 -13.95
C THR A 77 5.20 -0.94 -14.16
N THR A 78 5.96 -1.24 -13.09
CA THR A 78 7.30 -1.83 -13.18
C THR A 78 7.30 -3.12 -14.00
N TYR A 79 6.34 -4.02 -13.72
CA TYR A 79 6.18 -5.26 -14.49
C TYR A 79 5.82 -5.01 -15.97
N LEU A 80 5.06 -3.96 -16.28
CA LEU A 80 4.73 -3.64 -17.68
C LEU A 80 5.97 -3.21 -18.46
N ASN A 81 6.84 -2.41 -17.85
CA ASN A 81 8.10 -1.98 -18.45
C ASN A 81 9.09 -3.12 -18.69
N GLU A 82 9.01 -4.22 -17.92
CA GLU A 82 9.87 -5.39 -18.13
C GLU A 82 9.33 -6.34 -19.21
N LYS A 83 8.01 -6.32 -19.46
CA LYS A 83 7.33 -7.29 -20.33
C LYS A 83 7.19 -6.82 -21.78
N PHE A 84 7.15 -5.51 -22.02
CA PHE A 84 6.94 -4.89 -23.32
C PHE A 84 8.05 -3.89 -23.62
#